data_AF-A0A963SHC8-F1
#
_entry.id   AF-A0A963SHC8-F1
#
_cell.length_a   1.000
_cell.length_b   1.000
_cell.length_c   1.000
_cell.angle_alpha   90.00
_cell.angle_beta   90.00
_cell.angle_gamma   90.00
#
_symmetry.space_group_name_H-M   'P 1'
#
loop_
_entity.id
_entity.type
_entity.pdbx_description
1 polymer ?
#
loop_
_entity_poly.entity_id
_entity_poly.type
_entity_poly.pdbx_seq_one_letter_code
_entity_poly.pdbx_strand_id
1 'polypeptide(L)'
;MFIGHWAPAFAAAAVSKDAPKLSTLFIGAQLVDWGFMTLGLVGLEKLRIEPGFMALSPLDLYYMPFTHSLVGTLIWALIFAFIVMVGTRNLGAAILAGTVVFS
;
A
#
# COMPACT_ATOMS: atom_id res chain seq x y z
N MET A 1 -9.98 1.41 -7.72
CA MET A 1 -8.59 1.37 -7.20
C MET A 1 -8.08 -0.06 -7.08
N PHE A 2 -8.89 -1.04 -6.66
CA PHE A 2 -8.49 -2.46 -6.52
C PHE A 2 -7.75 -3.09 -7.70
N ILE A 3 -8.25 -2.95 -8.94
CA ILE A 3 -7.57 -3.51 -10.13
C ILE A 3 -6.18 -2.91 -10.31
N GLY A 4 -6.01 -1.61 -10.03
CA GLY A 4 -4.72 -0.93 -10.15
C GLY A 4 -3.70 -1.39 -9.10
N HIS A 5 -4.13 -1.66 -7.87
CA HIS A 5 -3.25 -2.05 -6.77
C HIS A 5 -2.84 -3.52 -6.86
N TRP A 6 -3.71 -4.40 -7.34
CA TRP A 6 -3.39 -5.83 -7.44
C TRP A 6 -2.59 -6.19 -8.70
N ALA A 7 -2.59 -5.36 -9.74
CA ALA A 7 -1.77 -5.59 -10.94
C ALA A 7 -0.27 -5.71 -10.63
N PRO A 8 0.34 -4.80 -9.83
CA PRO A 8 1.71 -4.96 -9.33
C PRO A 8 1.94 -6.27 -8.56
N ALA A 9 0.97 -6.72 -7.76
CA ALA A 9 1.09 -7.98 -7.03
C ALA A 9 1.15 -9.19 -7.97
N PHE A 10 0.33 -9.21 -9.03
CA PHE A 10 0.42 -10.25 -10.07
C PHE A 10 1.75 -10.19 -10.82
N ALA A 11 2.20 -8.99 -11.19
CA ALA A 11 3.49 -8.80 -11.88
C ALA A 11 4.65 -9.29 -11.01
N ALA A 12 4.70 -8.89 -9.73
CA ALA A 12 5.73 -9.29 -8.78
C ALA A 12 5.74 -10.81 -8.53
N ALA A 13 4.57 -11.44 -8.42
CA ALA A 13 4.44 -12.89 -8.26
C ALA A 13 4.99 -13.67 -9.48
N ALA A 14 4.98 -13.06 -10.66
CA ALA A 14 5.43 -13.67 -11.90
C ALA A 14 6.93 -13.51 -12.17
N VAL A 15 7.65 -12.68 -11.40
CA VAL A 15 9.08 -12.36 -11.64
C VAL A 15 9.98 -13.59 -11.50
N SER A 16 9.78 -14.41 -10.48
CA SER A 16 10.60 -15.60 -10.24
C SER A 16 9.89 -16.62 -9.35
N LYS A 17 10.44 -17.84 -9.30
CA LYS A 17 9.95 -18.91 -8.42
C LYS A 17 10.13 -18.60 -6.93
N ASP A 18 11.04 -17.69 -6.61
CA ASP A 18 11.36 -17.26 -5.25
C ASP A 18 10.60 -15.99 -4.84
N ALA A 19 9.72 -15.48 -5.72
CA ALA A 19 8.87 -14.34 -5.41
C ALA A 19 7.94 -14.65 -4.21
N PRO A 20 7.52 -13.63 -3.44
CA PRO A 20 6.56 -13.83 -2.38
C PRO A 20 5.26 -14.45 -2.92
N LYS A 21 4.59 -15.26 -2.09
CA LYS A 21 3.29 -15.81 -2.45
C LYS A 21 2.31 -14.69 -2.80
N LEU A 22 1.43 -14.94 -3.76
CA LEU A 22 0.43 -13.95 -4.20
C LEU A 22 -0.40 -13.40 -3.04
N SER A 23 -0.73 -14.23 -2.04
CA SER A 23 -1.42 -13.80 -0.82
C SER A 23 -0.64 -12.73 -0.04
N THR A 24 0.68 -12.85 0.06
CA THR A 24 1.54 -11.84 0.71
C THR A 24 1.54 -10.55 -0.10
N LEU A 25 1.62 -10.64 -1.42
CA LEU A 25 1.64 -9.47 -2.29
C LEU A 25 0.29 -8.74 -2.30
N PHE A 26 -0.84 -9.46 -2.17
CA PHE A 26 -2.16 -8.84 -2.00
C PHE A 26 -2.30 -8.08 -0.68
N ILE A 27 -1.72 -8.60 0.40
CA ILE A 27 -1.64 -7.86 1.67
C ILE A 27 -0.85 -6.57 1.46
N GLY A 28 0.31 -6.65 0.81
CA GLY A 28 1.13 -5.47 0.50
C GLY A 28 0.37 -4.43 -0.32
N ALA A 29 -0.28 -4.86 -1.40
CA ALA A 29 -1.05 -4.00 -2.30
C ALA A 29 -2.21 -3.25 -1.62
N GLN A 30 -2.75 -3.79 -0.53
CA GLN A 30 -3.88 -3.21 0.19
C GLN A 30 -3.48 -2.57 1.53
N LEU A 31 -2.19 -2.62 1.90
CA LEU A 31 -1.72 -2.26 3.23
C LEU A 31 -1.99 -0.80 3.55
N VAL A 32 -1.70 0.09 2.60
CA VAL A 32 -1.91 1.54 2.75
C VAL A 32 -3.40 1.86 2.85
N ASP A 33 -4.25 1.14 2.14
CA ASP A 33 -5.71 1.33 2.21
C ASP A 33 -6.28 0.92 3.57
N TRP A 34 -5.77 -0.17 4.16
CA TRP A 34 -6.13 -0.55 5.54
C TRP A 34 -5.64 0.50 6.54
N GLY A 35 -4.44 1.04 6.32
CA GLY A 35 -3.92 2.18 7.06
C GLY A 35 -4.85 3.38 6.95
N PHE A 36 -5.26 3.75 5.73
CA PHE A 36 -6.14 4.88 5.45
C PHE A 36 -7.49 4.75 6.17
N MET A 37 -8.14 3.59 6.06
CA MET A 37 -9.40 3.34 6.77
C MET A 37 -9.21 3.46 8.29
N THR A 38 -8.14 2.87 8.83
CA THR A 38 -7.90 2.86 10.28
C THR A 38 -7.57 4.25 10.80
N LEU A 39 -6.61 4.95 10.18
CA LEU A 39 -6.15 6.28 10.61
C LEU A 39 -7.22 7.35 10.40
N GLY A 40 -8.03 7.24 9.34
CA GLY A 40 -9.20 8.09 9.14
C GLY A 40 -10.26 7.88 10.22
N LEU A 41 -10.56 6.62 10.58
CA LEU A 41 -11.53 6.30 11.63
C LEU A 41 -11.14 6.85 13.01
N VAL A 42 -9.85 6.82 13.35
CA VAL A 42 -9.35 7.37 14.63
C VAL A 42 -9.03 8.86 14.56
N GLY A 43 -9.25 9.51 13.41
CA GLY A 43 -9.05 10.95 13.22
C GLY A 43 -7.59 11.42 13.16
N LEU A 44 -6.64 10.49 12.96
CA LEU A 44 -5.23 10.83 12.75
C LEU A 44 -4.96 11.37 11.35
N GLU A 45 -5.74 10.91 10.37
CA GLU A 45 -5.81 11.50 9.04
C GLU A 45 -7.20 12.09 8.83
N LYS A 46 -7.27 13.18 8.05
CA LYS A 46 -8.50 13.96 7.92
C LYS A 46 -8.94 14.03 6.47
N LEU A 47 -10.20 13.67 6.28
CA LEU A 47 -10.92 13.80 5.03
C LEU A 47 -12.27 14.48 5.26
N ARG A 48 -12.85 15.01 4.20
CA ARG A 48 -14.24 15.45 4.18
C ARG A 48 -14.89 15.04 2.86
N ILE A 49 -16.22 14.94 2.88
CA ILE A 49 -17.00 14.71 1.67
C ILE A 49 -17.52 16.06 1.21
N GLU A 50 -17.03 16.53 0.07
CA GLU A 50 -17.42 17.80 -0.54
C GLU A 50 -18.05 17.52 -1.92
N PRO A 51 -19.39 17.66 -2.05
CA PRO A 51 -20.06 17.44 -3.32
C PRO A 51 -19.49 18.35 -4.41
N GLY A 52 -19.11 17.76 -5.54
CA GLY A 52 -18.51 18.49 -6.66
C GLY A 52 -17.02 18.81 -6.53
N PHE A 53 -16.32 18.31 -5.50
CA PHE A 53 -14.88 18.54 -5.30
C PHE A 53 -14.03 18.08 -6.49
N MET A 54 -14.22 16.86 -6.97
CA MET A 54 -13.69 16.39 -8.26
C MET A 54 -14.78 15.69 -9.06
N ALA A 55 -14.62 15.72 -10.39
CA ALA A 55 -15.52 14.99 -11.30
C ALA A 55 -15.58 13.48 -11.02
N LEU A 56 -14.47 12.90 -10.52
CA LEU A 56 -14.33 11.46 -10.27
C LEU A 56 -14.57 11.05 -8.82
N SER A 57 -14.46 11.97 -7.86
CA SER A 57 -14.58 11.66 -6.42
C SER A 57 -14.97 12.90 -5.61
N PRO A 58 -15.94 12.80 -4.69
CA PRO A 58 -16.27 13.89 -3.76
C PRO A 58 -15.37 13.90 -2.52
N LEU A 59 -14.36 13.02 -2.43
CA LEU A 59 -13.48 12.93 -1.27
C LEU A 59 -12.35 13.96 -1.33
N ASP A 60 -12.33 14.88 -0.37
CA ASP A 60 -11.22 15.79 -0.14
C ASP A 60 -10.33 15.26 0.99
N LEU A 61 -9.14 14.78 0.62
CA LEU A 61 -8.16 14.14 1.51
C LEU A 61 -7.13 15.16 2.03
N TYR A 62 -7.61 16.22 2.68
CA TYR A 62 -6.80 17.42 2.98
C TYR A 62 -5.67 17.24 4.01
N TYR A 63 -5.67 16.16 4.81
CA TYR A 63 -4.57 15.86 5.73
C TYR A 63 -4.28 14.36 5.77
N MET A 64 -3.31 13.92 4.97
CA MET A 64 -2.91 12.51 4.82
C MET A 64 -1.39 12.30 4.91
N PRO A 65 -0.70 12.73 5.99
CA PRO A 65 0.75 12.61 6.07
C PRO A 65 1.25 11.17 6.19
N PHE A 66 0.42 10.19 6.56
CA PHE A 66 0.87 8.84 6.90
C PHE A 66 0.58 7.82 5.80
N THR A 67 -0.51 7.98 5.04
CA THR A 67 -0.92 6.98 4.02
C THR A 67 -0.79 7.52 2.60
N HIS A 68 -1.03 8.82 2.37
CA HIS A 68 -0.99 9.41 1.02
C HIS A 68 0.10 10.48 0.86
N SER A 69 1.14 10.44 1.69
CA SER A 69 2.35 11.22 1.48
C SER A 69 3.50 10.32 1.01
N LEU A 70 4.39 10.85 0.18
CA LEU A 70 5.55 10.10 -0.32
C LEU A 70 6.36 9.44 0.81
N VAL A 71 6.58 10.19 1.90
CA VAL A 71 7.33 9.72 3.07
C VAL A 71 6.53 8.67 3.85
N GLY A 72 5.24 8.91 4.06
CA GLY A 72 4.35 7.97 4.75
C GLY A 72 4.27 6.64 4.03
N THR A 73 3.97 6.65 2.73
CA THR A 73 3.91 5.45 1.89
C THR A 73 5.26 4.71 1.85
N LEU A 74 6.38 5.43 1.79
CA LEU A 74 7.71 4.83 1.87
C LEU A 74 7.94 4.10 3.21
N ILE A 75 7.50 4.67 4.34
CA ILE A 75 7.59 4.01 5.64
C ILE A 75 6.79 2.71 5.66
N TRP A 76 5.55 2.70 5.14
CA TRP A 76 4.76 1.48 5.01
C TRP A 76 5.45 0.41 4.15
N ALA A 77 6.03 0.81 3.02
CA ALA A 77 6.77 -0.09 2.14
C ALA A 77 8.00 -0.70 2.83
N LEU A 78 8.76 0.11 3.59
CA LEU A 78 9.92 -0.36 4.34
C LEU A 78 9.54 -1.31 5.48
N ILE A 79 8.47 -1.01 6.21
CA ILE A 79 7.96 -1.89 7.27
C ILE A 79 7.56 -3.25 6.69
N PHE A 80 6.80 -3.25 5.58
CA PHE A 80 6.35 -4.48 4.97
C PHE A 80 7.52 -5.29 4.37
N ALA A 81 8.44 -4.62 3.68
CA ALA A 81 9.66 -5.23 3.18
C ALA A 81 10.48 -5.87 4.31
N PHE A 82 10.60 -5.20 5.46
CA PHE A 82 11.29 -5.74 6.64
C PHE A 82 10.58 -7.00 7.19
N ILE A 83 9.25 -6.99 7.30
CA ILE A 83 8.48 -8.16 7.73
C ILE A 83 8.73 -9.35 6.80
N VAL A 84 8.69 -9.11 5.48
CA VAL A 84 8.95 -10.17 4.49
C VAL A 84 10.40 -10.63 4.56
N MET A 85 11.36 -9.72 4.69
CA MET A 85 12.78 -10.05 4.87
C MET A 85 13.00 -10.98 6.05
N VAL A 86 12.43 -10.67 7.21
CA VAL A 86 12.60 -11.49 8.43
C VAL A 86 11.95 -12.87 8.26
N GLY A 87 10.78 -12.93 7.62
CA GLY A 87 10.03 -14.17 7.40
C GLY A 87 10.63 -15.09 6.35
N THR A 88 11.19 -14.55 5.27
CA THR A 88 11.72 -15.34 4.14
C THR A 88 13.25 -15.42 4.12
N ARG A 89 13.94 -14.52 4.84
CA ARG A 89 15.40 -14.30 4.76
C ARG A 89 15.90 -14.07 3.32
N ASN A 90 15.05 -13.46 2.49
CA ASN A 90 15.33 -13.23 1.08
C ASN A 90 15.15 -11.74 0.74
N LEU A 91 16.26 -11.09 0.36
CA LEU A 91 16.28 -9.68 -0.02
C LEU A 91 15.46 -9.37 -1.27
N GLY A 92 15.50 -10.25 -2.29
CA GLY A 92 14.70 -10.06 -3.50
C GLY A 92 13.20 -10.10 -3.21
N ALA A 93 12.77 -11.07 -2.38
CA ALA A 93 11.38 -11.18 -1.94
C ALA A 93 10.93 -9.94 -1.15
N ALA A 94 11.79 -9.43 -0.25
CA ALA A 94 11.53 -8.22 0.53
C ALA A 94 11.40 -6.97 -0.36
N ILE A 95 12.30 -6.79 -1.32
CA ILE A 95 12.26 -5.67 -2.26
C ILE A 95 10.98 -5.73 -3.09
N LEU A 96 10.63 -6.89 -3.66
CA LEU A 96 9.41 -7.07 -4.44
C LEU A 96 8.16 -6.73 -3.61
N ALA A 97 8.08 -7.23 -2.37
CA ALA A 97 6.98 -6.92 -1.46
C ALA A 97 6.87 -5.42 -1.15
N GLY A 98 7.98 -4.75 -0.86
CA GLY A 98 8.01 -3.31 -0.63
C GLY A 98 7.58 -2.50 -1.85
N THR A 99 8.03 -2.87 -3.05
CA THR A 99 7.63 -2.19 -4.29
C THR A 99 6.14 -2.29 -4.58
N VAL A 100 5.49 -3.40 -4.18
CA VAL A 100 4.03 -3.58 -4.33
C VAL A 100 3.24 -2.70 -3.34
N VAL A 101 3.81 -2.35 -2.17
CA VAL A 101 3.17 -1.39 -1.26
C VAL A 101 3.27 0.04 -1.79
N PHE A 102 4.35 0.34 -2.52
CA PHE A 102 4.66 1.69 -3.00
C PHE A 102 4.03 2.04 -4.36
N SER A 103 3.40 1.07 -5.04
CA SER A 103 2.84 1.19 -6.40
C SER A 103 1.46 1.84 -6.45
#